data_AF-A0A743VC52-F1
#
_entry.id   AF-A0A743VC52-F1
#
_cell.length_a   1.000
_cell.length_b   1.000
_cell.length_c   1.000
_cell.angle_alpha   90.00
_cell.angle_beta   90.00
_cell.angle_gamma   90.00
#
_symmetry.space_group_name_H-M   'P 1'
#
loop_
_entity.id
_entity.type
_entity.pdbx_description
1 polymer ?
#
loop_
_entity_poly.entity_id
_entity_poly.type
_entity_poly.pdbx_seq_one_letter_code
_entity_poly.pdbx_strand_id
1 'polypeptide(L)'
;MPKVDRRTLSPEALETLREKERGYKKTSRKKRGLIEVPVSREMLSMIQKVSKSLSLSAPSSSTHGRLETISQVFEYLLKNETESEFYKIQKTAPKRLFRLHRTVLYLKNMKGMDEEDIARYMTETGQLTPKAVFTGSKERVWSERTVQHLLDKQKVYDKIHKLNDE
;
A
#
# COMPACT_ATOMS: atom_id res chain seq x y z
N MET A 1 31.23 -26.98 -7.93
CA MET A 1 31.89 -28.22 -7.49
C MET A 1 33.04 -28.49 -8.44
N PRO A 2 34.25 -28.83 -7.96
CA PRO A 2 35.36 -29.18 -8.83
C PRO A 2 34.97 -30.40 -9.70
N LYS A 3 35.40 -30.42 -10.96
CA LYS A 3 35.15 -31.54 -11.89
C LYS A 3 35.99 -32.74 -11.43
N VAL A 4 35.40 -33.62 -10.63
CA VAL A 4 36.04 -34.87 -10.23
C VAL A 4 35.91 -35.86 -11.38
N ASP A 5 37.04 -36.38 -11.87
CA ASP A 5 37.04 -37.41 -12.90
C ASP A 5 36.56 -38.73 -12.29
N ARG A 6 35.42 -39.23 -12.77
CA ARG A 6 34.70 -40.35 -12.14
C ARG A 6 35.34 -41.71 -12.44
N ARG A 7 36.26 -41.75 -13.40
CA ARG A 7 36.92 -42.97 -13.89
C ARG A 7 38.07 -43.44 -13.00
N THR A 8 38.56 -42.59 -12.11
CA THR A 8 39.69 -42.87 -11.20
C THR A 8 39.24 -43.25 -9.79
N LEU A 9 37.93 -43.33 -9.55
CA LEU A 9 37.36 -43.57 -8.23
C LEU A 9 37.06 -45.06 -8.01
N SER A 10 37.31 -45.53 -6.78
CA SER A 10 36.86 -46.86 -6.36
C SER A 10 35.33 -46.94 -6.34
N PRO A 11 34.74 -48.15 -6.43
CA PRO A 11 33.29 -48.33 -6.40
C PRO A 11 32.62 -47.70 -5.17
N GLU A 12 33.23 -47.82 -3.99
CA GLU A 12 32.74 -47.21 -2.74
C GLU A 12 32.81 -45.67 -2.77
N ALA A 13 33.87 -45.11 -3.36
CA ALA A 13 34.00 -43.66 -3.51
C ALA A 13 32.98 -43.09 -4.52
N LEU A 14 32.59 -43.88 -5.53
CA LEU A 14 31.52 -43.55 -6.47
C LEU A 14 30.15 -43.56 -5.79
N GLU A 15 29.90 -44.52 -4.91
CA GLU A 15 28.63 -44.65 -4.21
C GLU A 15 28.42 -43.52 -3.21
N THR A 16 29.44 -43.19 -2.41
CA THR A 16 29.41 -42.03 -1.49
C THR A 16 29.21 -40.69 -2.21
N LEU A 17 29.79 -40.53 -3.41
CA LEU A 17 29.54 -39.34 -4.26
C LEU A 17 28.09 -39.30 -4.77
N ARG A 18 27.53 -40.43 -5.18
CA ARG A 18 26.13 -40.51 -5.62
C ARG A 18 25.17 -40.19 -4.49
N GLU A 19 25.46 -40.65 -3.27
CA GLU A 19 24.65 -40.32 -2.08
C GLU A 19 24.74 -38.83 -1.73
N LYS A 20 25.93 -38.23 -1.77
CA LYS A 20 26.11 -36.78 -1.60
C LYS A 20 25.37 -35.98 -2.66
N GLU A 21 25.44 -36.37 -3.94
CA GLU A 21 24.69 -35.73 -5.02
C GLU A 21 23.17 -35.87 -4.85
N ARG A 22 22.69 -37.05 -4.41
CA ARG A 22 21.27 -37.27 -4.07
C ARG A 22 20.83 -36.39 -2.90
N GLY A 23 21.64 -36.27 -1.85
CA GLY A 23 21.40 -35.39 -0.70
C GLY A 23 21.36 -33.90 -1.10
N TYR A 24 22.29 -33.46 -1.94
CA TYR A 24 22.34 -32.11 -2.49
C TYR A 24 21.11 -31.80 -3.35
N LYS A 25 20.69 -32.73 -4.23
CA LYS A 25 19.46 -32.57 -5.03
C LYS A 25 18.20 -32.52 -4.16
N LYS A 26 18.11 -33.33 -3.10
CA LYS A 26 16.98 -33.32 -2.15
C LYS A 26 16.89 -31.99 -1.39
N THR A 27 18.00 -31.46 -0.90
CA THR A 27 18.06 -30.16 -0.19
C THR A 27 17.84 -28.97 -1.12
N SER A 28 18.38 -29.00 -2.35
CA SER A 28 18.16 -27.98 -3.37
C SER A 28 16.69 -27.91 -3.82
N ARG A 29 16.00 -29.06 -3.97
CA ARG A 29 14.55 -29.09 -4.27
C ARG A 29 13.70 -28.52 -3.13
N LYS A 30 14.06 -28.75 -1.85
CA LYS A 30 13.38 -28.13 -0.71
C LYS A 30 13.55 -26.60 -0.67
N LYS A 31 14.70 -26.06 -1.09
CA LYS A 31 14.95 -24.61 -1.09
C LYS A 31 14.30 -23.86 -2.27
N ARG A 32 14.02 -24.53 -3.40
CA ARG A 32 13.42 -23.89 -4.59
C ARG A 32 11.98 -23.37 -4.41
N GLY A 33 11.33 -23.65 -3.28
CA GLY A 33 9.99 -23.12 -2.96
C GLY A 33 9.96 -22.09 -1.82
N LEU A 34 11.09 -21.78 -1.20
CA LEU A 34 11.19 -20.80 -0.10
C LEU A 34 11.78 -19.50 -0.65
N ILE A 35 10.92 -18.64 -1.16
CA ILE A 35 11.28 -17.23 -1.35
C ILE A 35 11.27 -16.63 0.06
N GLU A 36 12.45 -16.55 0.69
CA GLU A 36 12.62 -15.77 1.90
C GLU A 36 12.55 -14.29 1.51
N VAL A 37 11.37 -13.68 1.66
CA VAL A 37 11.24 -12.23 1.57
C VAL A 37 11.82 -11.65 2.86
N PRO A 38 12.93 -10.90 2.82
CA PRO A 38 13.47 -10.27 4.01
C PRO A 38 12.52 -9.17 4.47
N VAL A 39 11.76 -9.42 5.53
CA VAL A 39 10.94 -8.41 6.19
C VAL A 39 11.80 -7.71 7.25
N SER A 40 11.95 -6.39 7.14
CA SER A 40 12.74 -5.62 8.10
C SER A 40 12.09 -5.64 9.50
N ARG A 41 12.91 -5.46 10.55
CA ARG A 41 12.39 -5.36 11.93
C ARG A 41 11.41 -4.19 12.09
N GLU A 42 11.67 -3.09 11.40
CA GLU A 42 10.79 -1.91 11.38
C GLU A 42 9.43 -2.23 10.76
N MET A 43 9.42 -2.93 9.62
CA MET A 43 8.18 -3.35 8.97
C MET A 43 7.37 -4.28 9.88
N LEU A 44 8.01 -5.26 10.53
CA LEU A 44 7.34 -6.14 11.50
C LEU A 44 6.76 -5.37 12.70
N SER A 45 7.48 -4.37 13.21
CA SER A 45 7.00 -3.50 14.29
C SER A 45 5.76 -2.69 13.85
N MET A 46 5.78 -2.16 12.63
CA MET A 46 4.61 -1.47 12.06
C MET A 46 3.42 -2.41 11.90
N ILE A 47 3.63 -3.61 11.35
CA ILE A 47 2.58 -4.64 11.20
C ILE A 47 2.01 -5.03 12.56
N GLN A 48 2.84 -5.22 13.59
CA GLN A 48 2.37 -5.50 14.96
C GLN A 48 1.47 -4.38 15.50
N LYS A 49 1.88 -3.11 15.33
CA LYS A 49 1.07 -1.96 15.75
C LYS A 49 -0.28 -1.93 15.02
N VAL A 50 -0.27 -2.15 13.71
CA VAL A 50 -1.48 -2.19 12.88
C VAL A 50 -2.37 -3.36 13.27
N SER A 51 -1.84 -4.60 13.34
CA SER A 51 -2.58 -5.78 13.79
C SER A 51 -3.27 -5.55 15.13
N LYS A 52 -2.55 -4.96 16.12
CA LYS A 52 -3.12 -4.64 17.42
C LYS A 52 -4.26 -3.61 17.33
N SER A 53 -4.10 -2.57 16.51
CA SER A 53 -5.15 -1.56 16.31
C SER A 53 -6.40 -2.11 15.62
N LEU A 54 -6.23 -3.15 14.81
CA LEU A 54 -7.29 -3.80 14.04
C LEU A 54 -7.84 -5.06 14.74
N SER A 55 -7.39 -5.37 15.96
CA SER A 55 -7.73 -6.60 16.68
C SER A 55 -7.42 -7.89 15.91
N LEU A 56 -6.43 -7.85 15.02
CA LEU A 56 -5.91 -8.99 14.27
C LEU A 56 -4.83 -9.74 15.07
N SER A 57 -4.54 -10.98 14.65
CA SER A 57 -3.49 -11.80 15.26
C SER A 57 -2.11 -11.14 15.13
N ALA A 58 -1.26 -11.37 16.14
CA ALA A 58 0.12 -10.93 16.09
C ALA A 58 0.92 -11.75 15.07
N PRO A 59 1.88 -11.13 14.34
CA PRO A 59 2.70 -11.85 13.37
C PRO A 59 3.51 -12.96 14.02
N SER A 60 3.43 -14.14 13.42
CA SER A 60 4.16 -15.34 13.84
C SER A 60 5.68 -15.15 13.79
N SER A 61 6.42 -16.00 14.50
CA SER A 61 7.89 -16.04 14.41
C SER A 61 8.37 -16.66 13.09
N SER A 62 7.55 -17.48 12.43
CA SER A 62 7.90 -18.15 11.17
C SER A 62 7.73 -17.23 9.95
N THR A 63 8.56 -17.39 8.92
CA THR A 63 8.46 -16.60 7.67
C THR A 63 7.09 -16.70 7.01
N HIS A 64 6.52 -17.92 6.98
CA HIS A 64 5.19 -18.16 6.41
C HIS A 64 4.10 -17.47 7.21
N GLY A 65 4.11 -17.59 8.55
CA GLY A 65 3.11 -16.94 9.38
C GLY A 65 3.24 -15.41 9.41
N ARG A 66 4.46 -14.85 9.23
CA ARG A 66 4.64 -13.39 9.03
C ARG A 66 3.96 -12.93 7.75
N LEU A 67 4.18 -13.66 6.64
CA LEU A 67 3.56 -13.34 5.35
C LEU A 67 2.04 -13.45 5.43
N GLU A 68 1.52 -14.47 6.11
CA GLU A 68 0.08 -14.65 6.31
C GLU A 68 -0.54 -13.50 7.10
N THR A 69 0.05 -13.09 8.23
CA THR A 69 -0.43 -11.93 9.00
C THR A 69 -0.34 -10.63 8.19
N ILE A 70 0.75 -10.46 7.41
CA ILE A 70 0.90 -9.32 6.50
C ILE A 70 -0.22 -9.29 5.48
N SER A 71 -0.49 -10.42 4.82
CA SER A 71 -1.57 -10.56 3.84
C SER A 71 -2.93 -10.24 4.47
N GLN A 72 -3.22 -10.74 5.67
CA GLN A 72 -4.47 -10.44 6.37
C GLN A 72 -4.64 -8.96 6.71
N VAL A 73 -3.56 -8.30 7.19
CA VAL A 73 -3.58 -6.86 7.46
C VAL A 73 -3.81 -6.07 6.17
N PHE A 74 -3.12 -6.41 5.09
CA PHE A 74 -3.31 -5.75 3.80
C PHE A 74 -4.72 -5.99 3.25
N GLU A 75 -5.24 -7.20 3.33
CA GLU A 75 -6.59 -7.53 2.88
C GLU A 75 -7.64 -6.74 3.67
N TYR A 76 -7.50 -6.65 5.00
CA TYR A 76 -8.40 -5.84 5.84
C TYR A 76 -8.33 -4.35 5.48
N LEU A 77 -7.12 -3.80 5.36
CA LEU A 77 -6.91 -2.40 4.98
C LEU A 77 -7.47 -2.12 3.59
N LEU A 78 -7.23 -3.01 2.63
CA LEU A 78 -7.78 -2.93 1.29
C LEU A 78 -9.30 -3.02 1.31
N LYS A 79 -9.89 -3.94 2.07
CA LYS A 79 -11.34 -4.08 2.20
C LYS A 79 -11.94 -2.78 2.73
N ASN A 80 -11.42 -2.25 3.84
CA ASN A 80 -11.87 -0.97 4.38
C ASN A 80 -11.67 0.20 3.40
N GLU A 81 -10.57 0.22 2.65
CA GLU A 81 -10.32 1.25 1.65
C GLU A 81 -11.26 1.11 0.44
N THR A 82 -11.57 -0.11 -0.01
CA THR A 82 -12.51 -0.41 -1.10
C THR A 82 -13.97 -0.21 -0.70
N GLU A 83 -14.30 -0.36 0.58
CA GLU A 83 -15.58 0.04 1.15
C GLU A 83 -15.67 1.55 1.38
N SER A 84 -14.53 2.25 1.34
CA SER A 84 -14.50 3.71 1.41
C SER A 84 -15.27 4.32 0.24
N GLU A 85 -15.91 5.45 0.52
CA GLU A 85 -16.80 6.11 -0.44
C GLU A 85 -16.12 6.38 -1.78
N PHE A 86 -14.80 6.57 -1.81
CA PHE A 86 -14.06 6.82 -3.05
C PHE A 86 -14.28 5.79 -4.14
N TYR A 87 -14.37 4.50 -3.77
CA TYR A 87 -14.58 3.41 -4.73
C TYR A 87 -16.06 3.23 -5.10
N LYS A 88 -16.97 3.76 -4.28
CA LYS A 88 -18.42 3.84 -4.59
C LYS A 88 -18.73 5.00 -5.53
N ILE A 89 -17.85 5.99 -5.66
CA ILE A 89 -18.01 7.10 -6.59
C ILE A 89 -17.75 6.63 -8.03
N GLN A 90 -18.80 6.61 -8.85
CA GLN A 90 -18.71 6.19 -10.25
C GLN A 90 -18.39 7.36 -11.18
N LYS A 91 -18.86 8.57 -10.84
CA LYS A 91 -18.73 9.76 -11.72
C LYS A 91 -17.41 10.49 -11.54
N THR A 92 -16.89 11.06 -12.63
CA THR A 92 -15.55 11.68 -12.67
C THR A 92 -15.44 12.92 -11.78
N ALA A 93 -16.46 13.79 -11.77
CA ALA A 93 -16.46 15.03 -10.99
C ALA A 93 -16.42 14.77 -9.46
N PRO A 94 -17.33 13.96 -8.87
CA PRO A 94 -17.23 13.63 -7.44
C PRO A 94 -15.93 12.91 -7.08
N LYS A 95 -15.38 12.08 -7.99
CA LYS A 95 -14.09 11.41 -7.77
C LYS A 95 -12.92 12.40 -7.70
N ARG A 96 -12.94 13.44 -8.54
CA ARG A 96 -11.98 14.54 -8.49
C ARG A 96 -12.15 15.38 -7.23
N LEU A 97 -13.38 15.68 -6.82
CA LEU A 97 -13.64 16.40 -5.58
C LEU A 97 -13.08 15.66 -4.35
N PHE A 98 -13.34 14.35 -4.26
CA PHE A 98 -12.81 13.52 -3.18
C PHE A 98 -11.28 13.57 -3.13
N ARG A 99 -10.61 13.52 -4.28
CA ARG A 99 -9.14 13.64 -4.37
C ARG A 99 -8.67 14.99 -3.83
N LEU A 100 -9.30 16.10 -4.23
CA LEU A 100 -8.96 17.43 -3.71
C LEU A 100 -9.12 17.50 -2.19
N HIS A 101 -10.22 16.98 -1.65
CA HIS A 101 -10.46 16.88 -0.21
C HIS A 101 -9.34 16.11 0.52
N ARG A 102 -8.96 14.94 0.00
CA ARG A 102 -7.87 14.13 0.58
C ARG A 102 -6.52 14.85 0.53
N THR A 103 -6.21 15.52 -0.58
CA THR A 103 -4.99 16.33 -0.71
C THR A 103 -4.96 17.45 0.32
N VAL A 104 -6.05 18.21 0.46
CA VAL A 104 -6.14 19.29 1.45
C VAL A 104 -6.00 18.77 2.88
N LEU A 105 -6.67 17.67 3.23
CA LEU A 105 -6.51 17.00 4.53
C LEU A 105 -5.06 16.55 4.80
N TYR A 106 -4.40 16.02 3.78
CA TYR A 106 -2.99 15.61 3.90
C TYR A 106 -2.09 16.82 4.18
N LEU A 107 -2.26 17.92 3.44
CA LEU A 107 -1.45 19.12 3.64
C LEU A 107 -1.70 19.73 5.03
N LYS A 108 -2.95 19.78 5.49
CA LYS A 108 -3.31 20.30 6.82
C LYS A 108 -2.75 19.42 7.95
N ASN A 109 -3.00 18.11 7.91
CA ASN A 109 -2.74 17.23 9.05
C ASN A 109 -1.34 16.61 9.04
N MET A 110 -0.80 16.28 7.86
CA MET A 110 0.50 15.61 7.74
C MET A 110 1.65 16.57 7.46
N LYS A 111 1.37 17.68 6.75
CA LYS A 111 2.37 18.73 6.49
C LYS A 111 2.26 19.92 7.44
N GLY A 112 1.19 20.02 8.22
CA GLY A 112 1.00 21.09 9.20
C GLY A 112 0.81 22.47 8.57
N MET A 113 0.41 22.54 7.29
CA MET A 113 0.20 23.80 6.58
C MET A 113 -1.10 24.44 7.03
N ASP A 114 -1.13 25.77 7.13
CA ASP A 114 -2.38 26.51 7.36
C ASP A 114 -3.21 26.64 6.07
N GLU A 115 -4.43 27.17 6.19
CA GLU A 115 -5.34 27.31 5.04
C GLU A 115 -4.78 28.21 3.93
N GLU A 116 -4.02 29.25 4.29
CA GLU A 116 -3.46 30.21 3.35
C GLU A 116 -2.32 29.57 2.56
N ASP A 117 -1.40 28.89 3.24
CA ASP A 117 -0.30 28.16 2.65
C ASP A 117 -0.80 27.03 1.74
N ILE A 118 -1.88 26.33 2.15
CA ILE A 118 -2.52 25.32 1.31
C ILE A 118 -3.10 25.98 0.04
N ALA A 119 -3.80 27.11 0.15
CA ALA A 119 -4.36 27.81 -1.00
C ALA A 119 -3.26 28.25 -1.97
N ARG A 120 -2.16 28.80 -1.44
CA ARG A 120 -0.99 29.20 -2.23
C ARG A 120 -0.36 28.00 -2.94
N TYR A 121 -0.07 26.93 -2.22
CA TYR A 121 0.50 25.70 -2.77
C TYR A 121 -0.37 25.10 -3.89
N MET A 122 -1.69 25.04 -3.69
CA MET A 122 -2.62 24.49 -4.69
C MET A 122 -2.70 25.37 -5.95
N THR A 123 -2.58 26.69 -5.78
CA THR A 123 -2.53 27.64 -6.90
C THR A 123 -1.23 27.51 -7.68
N GLU A 124 -0.08 27.47 -7.00
CA GLU A 124 1.25 27.35 -7.61
C GLU A 124 1.43 26.02 -8.36
N THR A 125 0.90 24.94 -7.80
CA THR A 125 0.89 23.62 -8.47
C THR A 125 -0.16 23.52 -9.58
N GLY A 126 -0.93 24.58 -9.83
CA GLY A 126 -1.88 24.68 -10.94
C GLY A 126 -3.08 23.73 -10.82
N GLN A 127 -3.46 23.35 -9.60
CA GLN A 127 -4.58 22.45 -9.35
C GLN A 127 -5.92 23.13 -9.66
N LEU A 128 -6.85 22.39 -10.26
CA LEU A 128 -8.21 22.90 -10.50
C LEU A 128 -8.94 23.11 -9.18
N THR A 129 -9.67 24.22 -9.06
CA THR A 129 -10.53 24.47 -7.90
C THR A 129 -11.69 23.47 -7.85
N PRO A 130 -12.31 23.23 -6.67
CA PRO A 130 -13.54 22.45 -6.57
C PRO A 130 -14.63 22.93 -7.52
N LYS A 131 -14.81 24.26 -7.63
CA LYS A 131 -15.77 24.85 -8.56
C LYS A 131 -15.46 24.49 -10.01
N ALA A 132 -14.20 24.56 -10.42
CA ALA A 132 -13.76 24.14 -11.75
C ALA A 132 -14.01 22.66 -12.05
N VAL A 133 -13.85 21.79 -11.06
CA VAL A 133 -14.15 20.36 -11.20
C VAL A 133 -15.61 20.12 -11.59
N PHE A 134 -16.55 20.93 -11.08
CA PHE A 134 -17.97 20.78 -11.38
C PHE A 134 -18.41 21.49 -12.66
N THR A 135 -17.94 22.71 -12.88
CA THR A 135 -18.40 23.54 -14.00
C THR A 135 -17.65 23.27 -15.29
N GLY A 136 -16.60 22.44 -15.26
CA GLY A 136 -15.70 22.23 -16.40
C GLY A 136 -14.84 23.45 -16.73
N SER A 137 -14.83 24.48 -15.87
CA SER A 137 -13.99 25.66 -16.05
C SER A 137 -12.51 25.34 -15.78
N LYS A 138 -11.64 26.27 -16.16
CA LYS A 138 -10.18 26.16 -15.96
C LYS A 138 -9.69 26.98 -14.76
N GLU A 139 -10.56 27.29 -13.81
CA GLU A 139 -10.20 28.06 -12.62
C GLU A 139 -9.21 27.28 -11.76
N ARG A 140 -8.06 27.92 -11.48
CA ARG A 140 -6.93 27.34 -10.72
C ARG A 140 -6.44 28.24 -9.60
N VAL A 141 -7.13 29.36 -9.35
CA VAL A 141 -6.80 30.27 -8.26
C VAL A 141 -7.55 29.82 -7.03
N TRP A 142 -6.82 29.42 -5.99
CA TRP A 142 -7.39 28.97 -4.73
C TRP A 142 -7.44 30.12 -3.73
N SER A 143 -8.41 30.04 -2.83
CA SER A 143 -8.53 30.94 -1.68
C SER A 143 -8.64 30.10 -0.40
N GLU A 144 -8.32 30.70 0.74
CA GLU A 144 -8.52 30.06 2.06
C GLU A 144 -9.94 29.54 2.23
N ARG A 145 -10.95 30.31 1.78
CA ARG A 145 -12.36 29.90 1.86
C ARG A 145 -12.61 28.61 1.08
N THR A 146 -11.96 28.44 -0.07
CA THR A 146 -12.02 27.19 -0.86
C THR A 146 -11.44 26.01 -0.08
N VAL A 147 -10.34 26.24 0.64
CA VAL A 147 -9.69 25.23 1.48
C VAL A 147 -10.57 24.86 2.68
N GLN A 148 -11.13 25.84 3.38
CA GLN A 148 -12.05 25.63 4.52
C GLN A 148 -13.25 24.77 4.12
N HIS A 149 -13.84 25.02 2.94
CA HIS A 149 -14.94 24.20 2.43
C HIS A 149 -14.54 22.75 2.19
N LEU A 150 -13.28 22.48 1.81
CA LEU A 150 -12.76 21.13 1.65
C LEU A 150 -12.33 20.49 2.96
N LEU A 151 -12.06 21.24 4.01
CA LEU A 151 -11.73 20.69 5.33
C LEU A 151 -12.99 20.20 6.08
N ASP A 152 -14.17 20.74 5.74
CA ASP A 152 -15.44 20.26 6.27
C ASP A 152 -15.83 18.92 5.66
N LYS A 153 -15.40 17.84 6.33
CA LYS A 153 -15.60 16.45 5.92
C LYS A 153 -17.06 16.15 5.57
N GLN A 154 -18.01 16.54 6.43
CA GLN A 154 -19.42 16.21 6.24
C GLN A 154 -19.97 16.89 4.98
N LYS A 155 -19.71 18.20 4.82
CA LYS A 155 -20.19 18.95 3.64
C LYS A 155 -19.63 18.39 2.34
N VAL A 156 -18.36 17.95 2.32
CA VAL A 156 -17.78 17.33 1.13
C VAL A 156 -18.48 16.03 0.80
N TYR A 157 -18.70 15.14 1.78
CA TYR A 157 -19.37 13.86 1.53
C TYR A 157 -20.81 14.02 1.07
N ASP A 158 -21.59 14.89 1.71
CA ASP A 158 -22.97 15.18 1.28
C ASP A 158 -22.99 15.66 -0.18
N LYS A 159 -22.02 16.49 -0.57
CA LYS A 159 -21.90 16.99 -1.94
C LYS A 159 -21.48 15.89 -2.92
N ILE A 160 -20.57 15.00 -2.53
CA ILE A 160 -20.15 13.84 -3.32
C ILE A 160 -21.33 12.91 -3.58
N HIS A 161 -22.09 12.56 -2.55
CA HIS A 161 -23.26 11.69 -2.68
C HIS A 161 -24.28 12.26 -3.64
N LYS A 162 -24.67 13.53 -3.42
CA LYS A 162 -25.61 14.22 -4.31
C LYS A 162 -25.16 14.19 -5.77
N LEU A 163 -23.86 14.42 -6.02
CA LEU A 163 -23.30 14.38 -7.37
C LEU A 163 -23.13 12.98 -7.95
N ASN A 164 -23.09 11.94 -7.11
CA ASN A 164 -23.01 10.56 -7.57
C ASN A 164 -24.40 10.08 -8.02
N ASP A 165 -25.45 10.53 -7.33
CA ASP A 165 -26.85 10.20 -7.61
C ASP A 165 -27.44 10.97 -8.81
N GLU A 166 -27.02 12.23 -9.05
CA GLU A 166 -27.42 13.11 -10.18
C GLU A 166 -26.80 12.70 -11.52
#